data_AF-M6A7J7-F1
#
_entry.id   AF-M6A7J7-F1
#
_cell.length_a   1.000
_cell.length_b   1.000
_cell.length_c   1.000
_cell.angle_alpha   90.00
_cell.angle_beta   90.00
_cell.angle_gamma   90.00
#
_symmetry.space_group_name_H-M   'P 1'
#
loop_
_entity.id
_entity.type
_entity.pdbx_description
1 polymer ?
#
loop_
_entity_poly.entity_id
_entity_poly.type
_entity_poly.pdbx_seq_one_letter_code
_entity_poly.pdbx_strand_id
1 'polypeptide(L)'
;MAKKTPKGIDLPNNLYNTRADLTQAVAELGETKRERDRIKSKVDDQISKLTTELQTELTPLDQKIQHIASGIKLFVDKHKNELFPDPEYKTCKLPTGDLKLRKVPASVKTRGTVKLFEKILSENGLLEKFNNLTSKLSGLFLRVKLEFNKDQILSDPLQATKKIAIELNEESERLYITPNEIDADIEAVEDAA
;
A
#
# COMPACT_ATOMS: atom_id res chain seq x y z
N MET A 1 -9.10 -34.65 -1.87
CA MET A 1 -9.37 -33.93 -0.61
C MET A 1 -10.81 -33.44 -0.69
N ALA A 2 -11.76 -34.18 -0.12
CA ALA A 2 -13.18 -33.85 -0.20
C ALA A 2 -13.45 -32.54 0.55
N LYS A 3 -14.08 -31.56 -0.11
CA LYS A 3 -14.62 -30.38 0.57
C LYS A 3 -15.64 -30.89 1.58
N LYS A 4 -15.33 -30.79 2.87
CA LYS A 4 -16.28 -30.98 3.96
C LYS A 4 -17.34 -29.89 3.78
N THR A 5 -18.48 -30.22 3.19
CA THR A 5 -19.64 -29.34 3.15
C THR A 5 -19.96 -28.97 4.60
N PRO A 6 -20.05 -27.67 4.96
CA PRO A 6 -20.38 -27.32 6.33
C PRO A 6 -21.75 -27.93 6.64
N LYS A 7 -21.83 -28.63 7.78
CA LYS A 7 -23.08 -29.11 8.38
C LYS A 7 -24.04 -27.91 8.37
N GLY A 8 -25.25 -28.08 7.83
CA GLY A 8 -26.18 -26.97 7.55
C GLY A 8 -26.23 -25.97 8.72
N ILE A 9 -25.89 -24.72 8.44
CA ILE A 9 -25.89 -23.65 9.43
C ILE A 9 -27.36 -23.29 9.66
N ASP A 10 -27.82 -23.39 10.89
CA ASP A 10 -29.14 -22.91 11.28
C ASP A 10 -29.10 -21.37 11.28
N LEU A 11 -29.74 -20.77 10.28
CA LEU A 11 -29.78 -19.32 10.08
C LEU A 11 -31.06 -18.76 10.72
N PRO A 12 -31.00 -17.64 11.45
CA PRO A 12 -32.19 -17.04 12.02
C PRO A 12 -33.15 -16.57 10.93
N ASN A 13 -34.45 -16.64 11.21
CA ASN A 13 -35.47 -16.13 10.31
C ASN A 13 -35.50 -14.59 10.39
N ASN A 14 -34.93 -13.91 9.39
CA ASN A 14 -34.70 -12.46 9.34
C ASN A 14 -35.97 -11.61 9.08
N LEU A 15 -37.15 -12.11 9.46
CA LEU A 15 -38.42 -11.40 9.32
C LEU A 15 -38.80 -10.74 10.65
N TYR A 16 -38.31 -9.52 10.85
CA TYR A 16 -38.57 -8.71 12.05
C TYR A 16 -39.81 -7.84 11.83
N ASN A 17 -40.89 -8.14 12.54
CA ASN A 17 -42.18 -7.44 12.37
C ASN A 17 -42.40 -6.37 13.44
N THR A 18 -41.69 -6.46 14.57
CA THR A 18 -41.80 -5.53 15.69
C THR A 18 -40.47 -4.90 16.04
N ARG A 19 -40.53 -3.74 16.73
CA ARG A 19 -39.33 -3.09 17.30
C ARG A 19 -38.58 -4.02 18.27
N ALA A 20 -39.32 -4.85 19.01
CA ALA A 20 -38.72 -5.83 19.91
C ALA A 20 -37.90 -6.88 19.13
N ASP A 21 -38.42 -7.37 18.00
CA ASP A 21 -37.71 -8.30 17.12
C ASP A 21 -36.42 -7.68 16.57
N LEU A 22 -36.46 -6.39 16.19
CA LEU A 22 -35.28 -5.68 15.72
C LEU A 22 -34.24 -5.48 16.84
N THR A 23 -34.68 -5.18 18.06
CA THR A 23 -33.78 -5.07 19.22
C THR A 23 -33.11 -6.41 19.53
N GLN A 24 -33.87 -7.51 19.48
CA GLN A 24 -33.34 -8.87 19.61
C GLN A 24 -32.30 -9.16 18.51
N ALA A 25 -32.60 -8.82 17.26
CA ALA A 25 -31.69 -9.02 16.12
C ALA A 25 -30.37 -8.24 16.26
N VAL A 26 -30.42 -7.00 16.73
CA VAL A 26 -29.22 -6.19 16.98
C VAL A 26 -28.39 -6.78 18.12
N ALA A 27 -29.03 -7.34 19.16
CA ALA A 27 -28.34 -8.03 20.25
C ALA A 27 -27.66 -9.32 19.75
N GLU A 28 -28.38 -10.16 19.00
CA GLU A 28 -27.84 -11.39 18.39
C GLU A 28 -26.68 -11.10 17.42
N LEU A 29 -26.78 -10.00 16.65
CA LEU A 29 -25.69 -9.51 15.80
C LEU A 29 -24.44 -9.16 16.62
N GLY A 30 -24.63 -8.48 17.75
CA GLY A 30 -23.54 -8.14 18.69
C GLY A 30 -22.87 -9.37 19.27
N GLU A 31 -23.65 -10.33 19.76
CA GLU A 31 -23.14 -11.60 20.32
C GLU A 31 -22.36 -12.41 19.28
N THR A 32 -22.92 -12.55 18.08
CA THR A 32 -22.28 -13.26 16.96
C THR A 32 -20.99 -12.57 16.53
N LYS A 33 -20.97 -11.22 16.48
CA LYS A 33 -19.77 -10.43 16.17
C LYS A 33 -18.68 -10.69 17.22
N ARG A 34 -19.01 -10.66 18.51
CA ARG A 34 -18.06 -10.90 19.61
C ARG A 34 -17.46 -12.30 19.56
N GLU A 35 -18.27 -13.33 19.35
CA GLU A 35 -17.74 -14.69 19.28
C GLU A 35 -16.81 -14.86 18.07
N ARG A 36 -17.17 -14.29 16.92
CA ARG A 36 -16.30 -14.25 15.75
C ARG A 36 -14.99 -13.52 16.04
N ASP A 37 -15.04 -12.35 16.68
CA ASP A 37 -13.85 -11.56 16.99
C ASP A 37 -12.97 -12.24 18.04
N ARG A 38 -13.55 -12.95 19.02
CA ARG A 38 -12.81 -13.78 20.00
C ARG A 38 -12.05 -14.91 19.34
N ILE A 39 -12.70 -15.65 18.42
CA ILE A 39 -12.06 -16.72 17.66
C ILE A 39 -10.95 -16.14 16.78
N LYS A 40 -11.23 -15.04 16.08
CA LYS A 40 -10.26 -14.37 15.21
C LYS A 40 -9.03 -13.89 15.98
N SER A 41 -9.23 -13.19 17.10
CA SER A 41 -8.13 -12.70 17.95
C SER A 41 -7.24 -13.84 18.44
N LYS A 42 -7.82 -14.96 18.88
CA LYS A 42 -7.04 -16.13 19.31
C LYS A 42 -6.17 -16.70 18.18
N VAL A 43 -6.66 -16.68 16.93
CA VAL A 43 -5.91 -17.16 15.76
C VAL A 43 -4.84 -16.14 15.37
N ASP A 44 -5.15 -14.85 15.36
CA ASP A 44 -4.21 -13.79 15.03
C ASP A 44 -3.02 -13.78 16.02
N ASP A 45 -3.27 -14.03 17.31
CA ASP A 45 -2.21 -14.20 18.32
C ASP A 45 -1.30 -15.40 18.02
N GLN A 46 -1.87 -16.51 17.54
CA GLN A 46 -1.09 -17.69 17.14
C GLN A 46 -0.27 -17.42 15.89
N ILE A 47 -0.83 -16.73 14.89
CA ILE A 47 -0.12 -16.32 13.67
C ILE A 47 1.05 -15.41 14.03
N SER A 48 0.82 -14.45 14.93
CA SER A 48 1.85 -13.52 15.39
C SER A 48 3.00 -14.25 16.09
N LYS A 49 2.70 -15.21 16.98
CA LYS A 49 3.71 -16.06 17.64
C LYS A 49 4.52 -16.86 16.62
N LEU A 50 3.85 -17.57 15.72
CA LEU A 50 4.52 -18.38 14.69
C LEU A 50 5.39 -17.53 13.76
N THR A 51 4.92 -16.33 13.39
CA THR A 51 5.68 -15.41 12.53
C THR A 51 6.91 -14.87 13.26
N THR A 52 6.78 -14.59 14.56
CA THR A 52 7.89 -14.10 15.39
C THR A 52 8.94 -15.19 15.61
N GLU A 53 8.51 -16.43 15.89
CA GLU A 53 9.40 -17.59 16.03
C GLU A 53 10.17 -17.84 14.71
N LEU A 54 9.46 -17.86 13.58
CA LEU A 54 10.08 -18.02 12.26
C LEU A 54 11.06 -16.89 11.93
N GLN A 55 10.70 -15.64 12.22
CA GLN A 55 11.61 -14.51 12.00
C GLN A 55 12.86 -14.61 12.89
N THR A 56 12.71 -15.10 14.12
CA THR A 56 13.84 -15.30 15.05
C THR A 56 14.80 -16.36 14.53
N GLU A 57 14.29 -17.46 13.95
CA GLU A 57 15.11 -18.51 13.35
C GLU A 57 15.78 -18.08 12.03
N LEU A 58 15.07 -17.32 11.19
CA LEU A 58 15.57 -16.89 9.88
C LEU A 58 16.59 -15.75 9.97
N THR A 59 16.42 -14.81 10.90
CA THR A 59 17.26 -13.61 10.97
C THR A 59 18.77 -13.92 11.03
N PRO A 60 19.25 -14.86 11.86
CA PRO A 60 20.67 -15.24 11.87
C PRO A 60 21.13 -15.89 10.56
N LEU A 61 20.27 -16.65 9.88
CA LEU A 61 20.59 -17.28 8.60
C LEU A 61 20.69 -16.23 7.49
N ASP A 62 19.74 -15.29 7.44
CA ASP A 62 19.75 -14.18 6.49
C ASP A 62 20.99 -13.29 6.68
N GLN A 63 21.37 -12.99 7.92
CA GLN A 63 22.59 -12.26 8.22
C GLN A 63 23.86 -13.02 7.77
N LYS A 64 23.92 -14.33 8.00
CA LYS A 64 25.03 -15.18 7.51
C LYS A 64 25.09 -15.17 5.97
N ILE A 65 23.95 -15.33 5.30
CA ILE A 65 23.84 -15.30 3.84
C ILE A 65 24.33 -13.95 3.30
N GLN A 66 23.86 -12.84 3.88
CA GLN A 66 24.27 -11.50 3.47
C GLN A 66 25.77 -11.26 3.69
N HIS A 67 26.32 -11.72 4.81
CA HIS A 67 27.75 -11.59 5.10
C HIS A 67 28.59 -12.38 4.09
N ILE A 68 28.25 -13.65 3.83
CA ILE A 68 28.91 -14.49 2.83
C ILE A 68 28.80 -13.87 1.43
N ALA A 69 27.60 -13.45 1.03
CA ALA A 69 27.36 -12.82 -0.27
C ALA A 69 28.18 -11.52 -0.45
N SER A 70 28.31 -10.73 0.62
CA SER A 70 29.15 -9.52 0.63
C SER A 70 30.63 -9.85 0.46
N GLY A 71 31.12 -10.92 1.10
CA GLY A 71 32.48 -11.41 0.91
C GLY A 71 32.75 -11.88 -0.52
N ILE A 72 31.81 -12.65 -1.11
CA ILE A 72 31.88 -13.08 -2.52
C ILE A 72 31.92 -11.86 -3.43
N LYS A 73 31.05 -10.87 -3.22
CA LYS A 73 31.03 -9.64 -4.02
C LYS A 73 32.36 -8.88 -3.92
N LEU A 74 32.91 -8.70 -2.72
CA LEU A 74 34.18 -8.03 -2.51
C LEU A 74 35.33 -8.71 -3.28
N PHE A 75 35.34 -10.04 -3.30
CA PHE A 75 36.31 -10.80 -4.09
C PHE A 75 36.11 -10.62 -5.60
N VAL A 76 34.86 -10.74 -6.07
CA VAL A 76 34.50 -10.55 -7.49
C VAL A 76 34.84 -9.15 -7.98
N ASP A 77 34.63 -8.12 -7.17
CA ASP A 77 34.95 -6.74 -7.53
C ASP A 77 36.46 -6.52 -7.69
N LYS A 78 37.30 -7.20 -6.89
CA LYS A 78 38.77 -7.14 -6.98
C LYS A 78 39.34 -7.97 -8.14
N HIS A 79 38.77 -9.16 -8.38
CA HIS A 79 39.25 -10.14 -9.38
C HIS A 79 38.39 -10.17 -10.65
N LYS A 80 37.70 -9.06 -10.94
CA LYS A 80 36.69 -9.01 -12.01
C LYS A 80 37.22 -9.42 -13.38
N ASN A 81 38.41 -8.97 -13.74
CA ASN A 81 39.03 -9.26 -15.03
C ASN A 81 39.49 -10.73 -15.14
N GLU A 82 39.80 -11.36 -14.01
CA GLU A 82 40.23 -12.76 -13.95
C GLU A 82 39.02 -13.70 -14.07
N LEU A 83 37.93 -13.38 -13.35
CA LEU A 83 36.71 -14.19 -13.33
C LEU A 83 35.81 -13.97 -14.56
N PHE A 84 35.86 -12.79 -15.17
CA PHE A 84 35.10 -12.42 -16.36
C PHE A 84 36.04 -11.84 -17.44
N PRO A 85 36.87 -12.68 -18.06
CA PRO A 85 37.88 -12.23 -19.02
C PRO A 85 37.26 -11.72 -20.32
N ASP A 86 36.09 -12.24 -20.70
CA ASP A 86 35.38 -11.82 -21.91
C ASP A 86 34.27 -10.79 -21.56
N PRO A 87 34.30 -9.58 -22.15
CA PRO A 87 33.27 -8.55 -21.96
C PRO A 87 31.85 -8.99 -22.35
N GLU A 88 31.72 -9.96 -23.26
CA GLU A 88 30.46 -10.48 -23.78
C GLU A 88 29.92 -11.64 -22.93
N TYR A 89 30.81 -12.44 -22.32
CA TYR A 89 30.44 -13.54 -21.43
C TYR A 89 30.53 -13.17 -19.95
N LYS A 90 29.43 -12.66 -19.41
CA LYS A 90 29.28 -12.26 -18.01
C LYS A 90 28.84 -13.37 -17.07
N THR A 91 29.31 -14.60 -17.31
CA THR A 91 29.02 -15.78 -16.48
C THR A 91 30.32 -16.53 -16.19
N CYS A 92 30.62 -16.72 -14.91
CA CYS A 92 31.73 -17.56 -14.43
C CYS A 92 31.14 -18.82 -13.79
N LYS A 93 31.43 -19.99 -14.36
CA LYS A 93 30.99 -21.29 -13.81
C LYS A 93 31.99 -21.78 -12.78
N LEU A 94 31.49 -22.16 -11.59
CA LEU A 94 32.24 -22.79 -10.52
C LEU A 94 31.73 -24.24 -10.34
N PRO A 95 32.52 -25.15 -9.74
CA PRO A 95 32.07 -26.52 -9.48
C PRO A 95 30.78 -26.61 -8.63
N THR A 96 30.53 -25.61 -7.79
CA THR A 96 29.39 -25.55 -6.85
C THR A 96 28.28 -24.59 -7.26
N GLY A 97 28.41 -23.87 -8.38
CA GLY A 97 27.41 -22.91 -8.85
C GLY A 97 27.95 -21.91 -9.87
N ASP A 98 27.15 -20.91 -10.23
CA ASP A 98 27.53 -19.92 -11.25
C ASP A 98 27.47 -18.49 -10.69
N LEU A 99 28.43 -17.65 -11.05
CA LEU A 99 28.40 -16.20 -10.84
C LEU A 99 28.00 -15.50 -12.14
N LYS A 100 26.97 -14.65 -12.09
CA LYS A 100 26.41 -13.96 -13.28
C LYS A 100 26.33 -12.46 -13.04
N LEU A 101 26.97 -11.68 -13.91
CA LEU A 101 26.83 -10.22 -13.90
C LEU A 101 25.73 -9.82 -14.90
N ARG A 102 24.62 -9.26 -14.39
CA ARG A 102 23.50 -8.78 -15.21
C ARG A 102 23.38 -7.26 -15.10
N LYS A 103 23.06 -6.61 -16.23
CA LYS A 103 22.67 -5.19 -16.23
C LYS A 103 21.18 -5.10 -15.88
N VAL A 104 20.84 -4.33 -14.86
CA VAL A 104 19.45 -3.99 -14.54
C VAL A 104 19.19 -2.55 -15.02
N PRO A 105 18.14 -2.28 -15.82
CA PRO A 105 17.83 -0.93 -16.29
C PRO A 105 17.32 -0.03 -15.14
N ALA A 106 17.53 1.29 -15.25
CA ALA A 106 17.07 2.28 -14.26
C ALA A 106 15.55 2.57 -14.37
N SER A 107 14.86 2.97 -13.26
CA SER A 107 13.40 3.26 -13.23
C SER A 107 12.96 4.36 -12.21
N VAL A 108 11.85 5.10 -12.46
CA VAL A 108 11.27 6.22 -11.64
C VAL A 108 9.70 6.21 -11.62
N LYS A 109 8.97 6.82 -10.64
CA LYS A 109 7.46 6.86 -10.48
C LYS A 109 6.84 8.27 -10.06
N THR A 110 5.62 8.69 -10.48
CA THR A 110 4.96 10.07 -10.28
C THR A 110 3.36 10.17 -10.36
N ARG A 111 2.64 11.28 -9.92
CA ARG A 111 1.10 11.51 -9.92
C ARG A 111 0.55 13.03 -9.93
N GLY A 112 -0.46 13.54 -10.75
CA GLY A 112 -1.00 14.99 -10.86
C GLY A 112 -2.45 15.40 -11.48
N THR A 113 -3.09 16.63 -11.33
CA THR A 113 -4.51 17.12 -11.78
C THR A 113 -4.56 18.26 -12.91
N VAL A 114 -5.73 18.79 -13.45
CA VAL A 114 -5.88 19.63 -14.72
C VAL A 114 -6.22 21.16 -14.67
N LYS A 115 -7.28 21.69 -14.01
CA LYS A 115 -7.68 23.15 -14.10
C LYS A 115 -6.61 24.15 -13.64
N LEU A 116 -5.78 23.73 -12.70
CA LEU A 116 -4.65 24.52 -12.23
C LEU A 116 -3.54 24.66 -13.30
N PHE A 117 -3.51 23.86 -14.38
CA PHE A 117 -2.59 24.11 -15.48
C PHE A 117 -3.11 25.17 -16.42
N GLU A 118 -4.40 25.22 -16.70
CA GLU A 118 -4.97 26.24 -17.58
C GLU A 118 -4.76 27.65 -17.01
N LYS A 119 -4.90 27.80 -15.68
CA LYS A 119 -4.60 29.05 -14.97
C LYS A 119 -3.10 29.41 -14.99
N ILE A 120 -2.20 28.46 -14.72
CA ILE A 120 -0.73 28.68 -14.83
C ILE A 120 -0.34 29.06 -16.28
N LEU A 121 -0.96 28.43 -17.28
CA LEU A 121 -0.63 28.63 -18.68
C LEU A 121 -1.19 29.95 -19.23
N SER A 122 -2.35 30.43 -18.78
CA SER A 122 -2.90 31.74 -19.18
C SER A 122 -2.11 32.91 -18.59
N GLU A 123 -1.70 32.80 -17.32
CA GLU A 123 -0.94 33.85 -16.61
C GLU A 123 0.49 34.01 -17.15
N ASN A 124 1.05 32.97 -17.80
CA ASN A 124 2.34 33.02 -18.51
C ASN A 124 2.20 33.25 -20.04
N GLY A 125 0.99 33.56 -20.53
CA GLY A 125 0.73 33.87 -21.95
C GLY A 125 0.88 32.67 -22.91
N LEU A 126 0.81 31.45 -22.40
CA LEU A 126 1.04 30.20 -23.14
C LEU A 126 -0.26 29.51 -23.59
N LEU A 127 -1.41 30.01 -23.15
CA LEU A 127 -2.72 29.38 -23.37
C LEU A 127 -3.13 29.32 -24.85
N GLU A 128 -3.02 30.42 -25.60
CA GLU A 128 -3.38 30.43 -27.03
C GLU A 128 -2.48 29.50 -27.86
N LYS A 129 -1.18 29.44 -27.53
CA LYS A 129 -0.22 28.52 -28.17
C LYS A 129 -0.58 27.07 -27.88
N PHE A 130 -0.92 26.76 -26.63
CA PHE A 130 -1.35 25.42 -26.22
C PHE A 130 -2.67 25.01 -26.89
N ASN A 131 -3.63 25.92 -27.03
CA ASN A 131 -4.92 25.67 -27.67
C ASN A 131 -4.82 25.51 -29.19
N ASN A 132 -3.98 26.30 -29.85
CA ASN A 132 -3.77 26.18 -31.29
C ASN A 132 -3.03 24.87 -31.63
N LEU A 133 -2.05 24.48 -30.80
CA LEU A 133 -1.42 23.16 -30.89
C LEU A 133 -2.45 22.04 -30.68
N THR A 134 -3.28 22.16 -29.64
CA THR A 134 -4.30 21.15 -29.33
C THR A 134 -5.37 21.05 -30.42
N SER A 135 -5.78 22.16 -31.06
CA SER A 135 -6.76 22.18 -32.16
C SER A 135 -6.23 21.54 -33.45
N LYS A 136 -4.94 21.74 -33.75
CA LYS A 136 -4.30 21.06 -34.89
C LYS A 136 -4.20 19.55 -34.66
N LEU A 137 -3.89 19.15 -33.43
CA LEU A 137 -3.81 17.74 -33.05
C LEU A 137 -5.20 17.08 -32.94
N SER A 138 -6.22 17.84 -32.54
CA SER A 138 -7.58 17.31 -32.40
C SER A 138 -8.30 17.16 -33.74
N GLY A 139 -8.00 17.99 -34.75
CA GLY A 139 -8.44 17.78 -36.14
C GLY A 139 -7.92 16.48 -36.77
N LEU A 140 -6.94 15.84 -36.11
CA LEU A 140 -6.35 14.55 -36.45
C LEU A 140 -6.72 13.45 -35.43
N PHE A 141 -7.70 13.70 -34.56
CA PHE A 141 -8.18 12.78 -33.53
C PHE A 141 -7.17 12.40 -32.41
N LEU A 142 -6.11 13.19 -32.15
CA LEU A 142 -5.15 12.95 -31.05
C LEU A 142 -5.53 13.69 -29.75
N ARG A 143 -5.23 13.09 -28.58
CA ARG A 143 -5.53 13.64 -27.24
C ARG A 143 -4.28 13.94 -26.41
N VAL A 144 -4.23 15.11 -25.79
CA VAL A 144 -3.16 15.59 -24.89
C VAL A 144 -3.67 15.65 -23.43
N LYS A 145 -2.84 15.31 -22.44
CA LYS A 145 -3.19 15.32 -21.00
C LYS A 145 -2.11 16.04 -20.17
N LEU A 146 -2.55 16.93 -19.27
CA LEU A 146 -1.71 17.70 -18.34
C LEU A 146 -1.89 17.19 -16.90
N GLU A 147 -0.81 16.99 -16.13
CA GLU A 147 -0.85 16.47 -14.75
C GLU A 147 0.09 17.19 -13.78
N PHE A 148 -0.45 17.72 -12.66
CA PHE A 148 0.29 18.59 -11.74
C PHE A 148 1.56 17.94 -11.28
N ASN A 149 2.66 18.69 -11.40
CA ASN A 149 3.84 18.35 -10.66
C ASN A 149 3.56 18.66 -9.18
N LYS A 150 2.97 17.68 -8.47
CA LYS A 150 2.65 17.77 -7.05
C LYS A 150 3.91 18.07 -6.23
N ASP A 151 5.09 17.69 -6.74
CA ASP A 151 6.38 17.95 -6.10
C ASP A 151 6.77 19.42 -6.21
N GLN A 152 6.44 20.10 -7.32
CA GLN A 152 6.65 21.54 -7.42
C GLN A 152 5.63 22.37 -6.64
N ILE A 153 4.40 21.87 -6.49
CA ILE A 153 3.35 22.48 -5.65
C ILE A 153 3.67 22.33 -4.16
N LEU A 154 4.42 21.29 -3.77
CA LEU A 154 4.87 21.04 -2.41
C LEU A 154 6.26 21.61 -2.09
N SER A 155 7.14 21.81 -3.08
CA SER A 155 8.51 22.34 -2.88
C SER A 155 8.54 23.83 -2.58
N ASP A 156 7.51 24.57 -2.99
CA ASP A 156 7.30 25.92 -2.49
C ASP A 156 5.81 26.10 -2.23
N PRO A 157 5.27 25.47 -1.16
CA PRO A 157 3.84 25.36 -0.90
C PRO A 157 3.27 26.71 -0.47
N LEU A 158 4.11 27.64 -0.01
CA LEU A 158 3.70 29.03 0.19
C LEU A 158 3.55 29.75 -1.14
N GLN A 159 4.48 29.56 -2.11
CA GLN A 159 4.31 30.09 -3.48
C GLN A 159 3.21 29.37 -4.25
N ALA A 160 3.02 28.07 -4.02
CA ALA A 160 1.96 27.28 -4.62
C ALA A 160 0.63 27.71 -4.03
N THR A 161 0.40 27.62 -2.73
CA THR A 161 -0.86 28.12 -2.13
C THR A 161 -1.13 29.61 -2.44
N LYS A 162 -0.09 30.46 -2.64
CA LYS A 162 -0.24 31.85 -3.13
C LYS A 162 -0.58 31.99 -4.63
N LYS A 163 0.05 31.22 -5.53
CA LYS A 163 -0.18 31.27 -6.99
C LYS A 163 -1.34 30.38 -7.46
N ILE A 164 -1.57 29.32 -6.70
CA ILE A 164 -2.25 28.08 -7.04
C ILE A 164 -3.15 27.77 -5.83
N ALA A 165 -4.36 28.34 -5.83
CA ALA A 165 -5.35 28.15 -4.77
C ALA A 165 -5.89 26.70 -4.75
N ILE A 166 -5.17 25.75 -4.13
CA ILE A 166 -5.59 24.35 -3.96
C ILE A 166 -6.12 24.15 -2.55
N GLU A 167 -7.34 23.63 -2.44
CA GLU A 167 -7.98 23.20 -1.21
C GLU A 167 -7.97 21.67 -1.08
N LEU A 168 -7.76 21.19 0.14
CA LEU A 168 -7.61 19.78 0.53
C LEU A 168 -8.98 19.22 0.98
N ASN A 169 -9.23 17.91 0.81
CA ASN A 169 -10.60 17.33 0.80
C ASN A 169 -11.23 17.06 2.19
N GLU A 170 -12.57 17.19 2.32
CA GLU A 170 -13.42 17.00 3.55
C GLU A 170 -14.81 16.28 3.27
N GLU A 171 -15.74 16.07 4.26
CA GLU A 171 -16.49 14.80 4.60
C GLU A 171 -17.97 14.50 4.13
N SER A 172 -18.52 13.26 4.41
CA SER A 172 -19.89 12.74 4.06
C SER A 172 -20.52 11.69 5.05
N GLU A 173 -21.87 11.49 5.07
CA GLU A 173 -22.62 10.63 6.05
C GLU A 173 -23.02 9.20 5.58
N ARG A 174 -22.97 8.23 6.51
CA ARG A 174 -23.18 6.77 6.29
C ARG A 174 -23.95 6.15 7.47
N LEU A 175 -24.83 5.17 7.23
CA LEU A 175 -25.51 4.41 8.29
C LEU A 175 -24.56 3.41 8.93
N TYR A 176 -24.37 3.51 10.24
CA TYR A 176 -23.57 2.59 11.04
C TYR A 176 -24.48 1.88 12.04
N ILE A 177 -24.49 0.55 12.01
CA ILE A 177 -25.16 -0.28 13.01
C ILE A 177 -24.08 -0.74 13.99
N THR A 178 -24.10 -0.17 15.19
CA THR A 178 -23.20 -0.53 16.27
C THR A 178 -24.04 -1.19 17.37
N PRO A 179 -24.00 -2.53 17.50
CA PRO A 179 -24.58 -3.20 18.67
C PRO A 179 -23.94 -2.64 19.94
N ASN A 180 -24.71 -2.45 21.02
CA ASN A 180 -24.17 -1.97 22.29
C ASN A 180 -23.05 -2.89 22.77
N GLU A 181 -21.84 -2.37 22.90
CA GLU A 181 -20.71 -3.03 23.55
C GLU A 181 -20.76 -2.65 25.04
N ILE A 182 -20.45 -3.61 25.93
CA ILE A 182 -20.29 -3.29 27.36
C ILE A 182 -18.91 -2.67 27.47
N ASP A 183 -18.85 -1.35 27.40
CA ASP A 183 -17.64 -0.61 27.75
C ASP A 183 -17.52 -0.66 29.27
N ALA A 184 -16.61 -1.51 29.75
CA ALA A 184 -16.20 -1.46 31.14
C ALA A 184 -15.32 -0.21 31.31
N ASP A 185 -15.86 0.85 31.90
CA ASP A 185 -15.07 2.02 32.26
C ASP A 185 -14.02 1.60 33.28
N ILE A 186 -12.75 1.64 32.87
CA ILE A 186 -11.62 1.48 33.77
C ILE A 186 -11.22 2.88 34.22
N GLU A 187 -11.57 3.23 35.45
CA GLU A 187 -11.12 4.48 36.08
C GLU A 187 -9.59 4.43 36.25
N ALA A 188 -8.88 5.25 35.47
CA ALA A 188 -7.45 5.46 35.67
C ALA A 188 -7.26 6.38 36.87
N VAL A 189 -7.04 5.79 38.04
CA VAL A 189 -6.58 6.56 39.21
C VAL A 189 -5.14 6.99 38.94
N GLU A 190 -4.90 8.30 38.79
CA GLU A 190 -3.55 8.87 38.86
C GLU A 190 -3.08 8.83 40.31
N ASP A 191 -2.60 7.67 40.76
CA ASP A 191 -1.58 7.66 41.81
C ASP A 191 -0.22 7.54 41.13
N ALA A 192 0.26 8.70 40.68
CA ALA A 192 1.68 8.92 40.43
C ALA A 192 2.40 9.05 41.78
N ALA A 193 3.16 8.03 42.15
CA ALA A 193 4.37 8.13 42.98
C ALA A 193 5.29 6.92 42.74
#